data_AF-A0A920QB97-F1
#
_entry.id   AF-A0A920QB97-F1
#
_cell.length_a   1.000
_cell.length_b   1.000
_cell.length_c   1.000
_cell.angle_alpha   90.00
_cell.angle_beta   90.00
_cell.angle_gamma   90.00
#
_symmetry.space_group_name_H-M   'P 1'
#
loop_
_entity.id
_entity.type
_entity.pdbx_description
1 polymer ?
#
loop_
_entity_poly.entity_id
_entity_poly.type
_entity_poly.pdbx_seq_one_letter_code
_entity_poly.pdbx_strand_id
1 'polypeptide(L)'
;MKKADYPLILGEQAASEAILLLGAKQAPSGLMPVILGPAQSGILLHEAVGHPLEADFNRKGTSAYSGRIGEKVASDLCTIYDAGTIPHERGAINFDDEGVPFP
;
A
#
# COMPACT_ATOMS: atom_id res chain seq x y z
N MET A 1 17.52 12.93 9.81
CA MET A 1 16.98 13.39 11.11
C MET A 1 17.54 12.50 12.21
N LYS A 2 17.87 13.04 13.40
CA LYS A 2 18.36 12.21 14.51
C LYS A 2 17.17 11.46 15.13
N LYS A 3 17.36 10.19 15.43
CA LYS A 3 16.32 9.25 15.89
C LYS A 3 15.64 9.64 17.23
N ALA A 4 16.18 10.60 17.96
CA ALA A 4 15.72 11.01 19.29
C ALA A 4 14.44 11.86 19.29
N ASP A 5 14.10 12.52 18.18
CA ASP A 5 12.99 13.48 18.15
C ASP A 5 11.67 12.91 17.58
N TYR A 6 11.63 11.60 17.27
CA TYR A 6 10.48 10.96 16.62
C TYR A 6 9.15 11.10 17.37
N PRO A 7 9.08 10.85 18.69
CA PRO A 7 7.81 11.01 19.42
C PRO A 7 7.27 12.44 19.37
N LEU A 8 8.16 13.44 19.44
CA LEU A 8 7.77 14.84 19.36
C LEU A 8 7.25 15.19 17.97
N ILE A 9 7.97 14.81 16.92
CA ILE A 9 7.57 15.04 15.52
C ILE A 9 6.20 14.39 15.23
N LEU A 10 6.00 13.13 15.66
CA LEU A 10 4.72 12.44 15.48
C LEU A 10 3.59 13.14 16.23
N GLY A 11 3.86 13.61 17.46
CA GLY A 11 2.91 14.39 18.24
C GLY A 11 2.52 15.71 17.55
N GLU A 12 3.49 16.43 17.01
CA GLU A 12 3.27 17.67 16.25
C GLU A 12 2.46 17.41 14.96
N GLN A 13 2.77 16.33 14.22
CA GLN A 13 2.02 15.94 13.03
C GLN A 13 0.57 15.58 13.36
N ALA A 14 0.35 14.76 14.38
CA ALA A 14 -0.98 14.36 14.81
C ALA A 14 -1.82 15.55 15.27
N ALA A 15 -1.23 16.47 16.06
CA ALA A 15 -1.90 17.69 16.49
C ALA A 15 -2.26 18.59 15.30
N SER A 16 -1.34 18.73 14.34
CA SER A 16 -1.55 19.52 13.12
C SER A 16 -2.70 18.94 12.27
N GLU A 17 -2.74 17.63 12.10
CA GLU A 17 -3.81 16.94 11.38
C GLU A 17 -5.16 17.10 12.09
N ALA A 18 -5.21 16.95 13.41
CA ALA A 18 -6.42 17.15 14.20
C ALA A 18 -6.99 18.57 14.06
N ILE A 19 -6.12 19.59 14.11
CA ILE A 19 -6.53 20.99 13.91
C ILE A 19 -7.01 21.22 12.47
N LEU A 20 -6.32 20.66 11.47
CA LEU A 20 -6.73 20.74 10.07
C LEU A 20 -8.14 20.17 9.87
N LEU A 21 -8.41 19.00 10.45
CA LEU A 21 -9.68 18.29 10.31
C LEU A 21 -10.84 18.99 11.03
N LEU A 22 -10.58 19.84 12.04
CA LEU A 22 -11.63 20.63 12.72
C LEU A 22 -12.37 21.57 11.77
N GLY A 23 -11.67 22.06 10.73
CA GLY A 23 -12.25 22.91 9.69
C GLY A 23 -12.74 22.15 8.45
N ALA A 24 -12.70 20.82 8.46
CA ALA A 24 -13.06 20.01 7.30
C ALA A 24 -14.54 20.21 6.93
N LYS A 25 -14.79 20.37 5.62
CA LYS A 25 -16.14 20.44 5.06
C LYS A 25 -16.52 19.08 4.47
N GLN A 26 -17.82 18.91 4.21
CA GLN A 26 -18.32 17.73 3.52
C GLN A 26 -17.57 17.56 2.19
N ALA A 27 -17.03 16.36 1.97
CA ALA A 27 -16.38 16.02 0.71
C ALA A 27 -17.40 15.97 -0.44
N PRO A 28 -17.01 16.39 -1.66
CA PRO A 28 -17.85 16.21 -2.84
C PRO A 28 -18.10 14.72 -3.12
N SER A 29 -19.23 14.39 -3.74
CA SER A 29 -19.58 13.03 -4.15
C SER A 29 -19.53 12.87 -5.67
N GLY A 30 -19.34 11.62 -6.12
CA GLY A 30 -19.30 11.24 -7.53
C GLY A 30 -17.89 10.93 -8.04
N LEU A 31 -17.80 10.66 -9.34
CA LEU A 31 -16.52 10.36 -10.00
C LEU A 31 -15.73 11.65 -10.20
N MET A 32 -14.49 11.66 -9.71
CA MET A 32 -13.57 12.78 -9.87
C MET A 32 -12.13 12.29 -9.93
N PRO A 33 -11.22 13.06 -10.56
CA PRO A 33 -9.80 12.82 -10.42
C PRO A 33 -9.34 12.94 -8.96
N VAL A 34 -8.50 12.01 -8.51
CA VAL A 34 -7.93 12.00 -7.16
C VAL A 34 -6.41 11.91 -7.26
N ILE A 35 -5.72 12.75 -6.50
CA ILE A 35 -4.27 12.67 -6.33
C ILE A 35 -4.02 12.02 -4.98
N LEU A 36 -3.35 10.87 -4.96
CA LEU A 36 -2.98 10.17 -3.74
C LEU A 36 -1.54 10.52 -3.37
N GLY A 37 -1.34 10.85 -2.09
CA GLY A 37 -0.01 11.03 -1.55
C GLY A 37 0.73 9.68 -1.41
N PRO A 38 2.04 9.74 -1.12
CA PRO A 38 2.80 8.57 -0.67
C PRO A 38 2.10 7.90 0.54
N ALA A 39 2.31 6.60 0.72
CA ALA A 39 1.61 5.72 1.67
C ALA A 39 0.13 5.45 1.34
N GLN A 40 -0.70 6.49 1.13
CA GLN A 40 -2.11 6.31 0.76
C GLN A 40 -2.25 5.57 -0.58
N SER A 41 -1.39 5.90 -1.55
CA SER A 41 -1.28 5.15 -2.79
C SER A 41 -0.92 3.68 -2.55
N GLY A 42 -0.07 3.39 -1.56
CA GLY A 42 0.30 2.01 -1.19
C GLY A 42 -0.90 1.16 -0.73
N ILE A 43 -1.83 1.75 0.03
CA ILE A 43 -3.06 1.06 0.44
C ILE A 43 -3.93 0.76 -0.79
N LEU A 44 -4.11 1.73 -1.69
CA LEU A 44 -4.84 1.50 -2.94
C LEU A 44 -4.23 0.31 -3.71
N LEU A 45 -2.90 0.24 -3.80
CA LEU A 45 -2.22 -0.87 -4.48
C LEU A 45 -2.47 -2.21 -3.76
N HIS A 46 -2.38 -2.24 -2.44
CA HIS A 46 -2.63 -3.45 -1.65
C HIS A 46 -4.01 -4.05 -1.92
N GLU A 47 -5.05 -3.21 -1.94
CA GLU A 47 -6.42 -3.67 -2.15
C GLU A 47 -6.73 -3.96 -3.63
N ALA A 48 -6.32 -3.06 -4.53
CA ALA A 48 -6.70 -3.13 -5.94
C ALA A 48 -5.93 -4.22 -6.72
N VAL A 49 -4.70 -4.52 -6.29
CA VAL A 49 -3.85 -5.52 -6.94
C VAL A 49 -3.23 -6.52 -5.96
N GLY A 50 -2.86 -6.14 -4.74
CA GLY A 50 -2.15 -7.00 -3.80
C GLY A 50 -2.92 -8.29 -3.47
N HIS A 51 -4.03 -8.16 -2.74
CA HIS A 51 -4.88 -9.31 -2.42
C HIS A 51 -5.36 -10.08 -3.67
N PRO A 52 -5.87 -9.44 -4.74
CA PRO A 52 -6.27 -10.16 -5.94
C PRO A 52 -5.15 -10.94 -6.64
N LEU A 53 -3.88 -10.61 -6.41
CA LEU A 53 -2.73 -11.35 -6.95
C LEU A 53 -2.24 -12.48 -6.04
N GLU A 54 -2.84 -12.66 -4.85
CA GLU A 54 -2.53 -13.81 -4.00
C GLU A 54 -2.86 -15.12 -4.70
N ALA A 55 -1.96 -16.10 -4.52
CA ALA A 55 -1.95 -17.32 -5.33
C ALA A 55 -3.17 -18.19 -5.10
N ASP A 56 -3.77 -18.17 -3.92
CA ASP A 56 -4.90 -19.04 -3.59
C ASP A 56 -6.17 -18.64 -4.36
N PHE A 57 -6.46 -17.35 -4.52
CA PHE A 57 -7.55 -16.86 -5.37
C PHE A 57 -7.30 -17.15 -6.84
N ASN A 58 -6.05 -16.97 -7.29
CA ASN A 58 -5.69 -17.21 -8.68
C ASN A 58 -5.77 -18.70 -9.04
N ARG A 59 -5.31 -19.59 -8.15
CA ARG A 59 -5.43 -21.04 -8.29
C ARG A 59 -6.88 -21.51 -8.30
N LYS A 60 -7.75 -20.87 -7.50
CA LYS A 60 -9.19 -21.19 -7.46
C LYS A 60 -9.98 -20.59 -8.63
N GLY A 61 -9.39 -19.68 -9.41
CA GLY A 61 -10.08 -18.98 -10.51
C GLY A 61 -11.06 -17.90 -10.04
N THR A 62 -10.97 -17.45 -8.79
CA THR A 62 -11.92 -16.49 -8.20
C THR A 62 -11.42 -15.05 -8.24
N SER A 63 -10.18 -14.83 -8.67
CA SER A 63 -9.61 -13.48 -8.81
C SER A 63 -9.98 -12.88 -10.17
N ALA A 64 -10.13 -11.55 -10.21
CA ALA A 64 -10.19 -10.79 -11.45
C ALA A 64 -8.90 -10.87 -12.30
N TYR A 65 -7.81 -11.40 -11.73
CA TYR A 65 -6.51 -11.58 -12.38
C TYR A 65 -6.24 -13.03 -12.84
N SER A 66 -7.14 -13.97 -12.53
CA SER A 66 -6.97 -15.37 -12.91
C SER A 66 -6.82 -15.54 -14.43
N GLY A 67 -5.70 -16.15 -14.85
CA GLY A 67 -5.41 -16.43 -16.26
C GLY A 67 -4.91 -15.22 -17.07
N ARG A 68 -4.59 -14.09 -16.43
CA ARG A 68 -4.23 -12.82 -17.11
C ARG A 68 -2.73 -12.52 -17.14
N ILE A 69 -1.89 -13.52 -16.91
CA ILE A 69 -0.43 -13.37 -16.99
C ILE A 69 -0.05 -12.95 -18.42
N GLY A 70 0.75 -11.90 -18.55
CA GLY A 70 1.17 -11.33 -19.84
C GLY A 70 0.20 -10.30 -20.42
N GLU A 71 -0.95 -10.08 -19.80
CA GLU A 71 -1.86 -9.00 -20.17
C GLU A 71 -1.52 -7.69 -19.47
N LYS A 72 -1.84 -6.57 -20.13
CA LYS A 72 -1.77 -5.25 -19.51
C LYS A 72 -2.93 -5.06 -18.54
N VAL A 73 -2.61 -4.99 -17.24
CA VAL A 73 -3.61 -4.82 -16.16
C VAL A 73 -3.53 -3.46 -15.44
N ALA A 74 -2.54 -2.64 -15.78
CA ALA A 74 -2.35 -1.29 -15.25
C ALA A 74 -1.79 -0.34 -16.33
N SER A 75 -1.64 0.94 -15.99
CA SER A 75 -0.96 1.92 -16.85
C SER A 75 0.52 1.56 -17.08
N ASP A 76 1.11 1.98 -18.20
CA ASP A 76 2.55 1.79 -18.49
C ASP A 76 3.46 2.52 -17.50
N LEU A 77 2.90 3.47 -16.73
CA LEU A 77 3.61 4.20 -15.68
C LEU A 77 3.73 3.39 -14.37
N CYS A 78 3.07 2.24 -14.28
CA CYS A 78 2.98 1.46 -13.05
C CYS A 78 3.85 0.21 -13.14
N THR A 79 4.85 0.14 -12.24
CA THR A 79 5.56 -1.09 -11.91
C THR A 79 5.36 -1.35 -10.42
N ILE A 80 4.88 -2.56 -10.10
CA ILE A 80 4.53 -2.95 -8.73
C ILE A 80 5.24 -4.27 -8.44
N TYR A 81 5.86 -4.36 -7.27
CA TYR A 81 6.51 -5.57 -6.78
C TYR A 81 6.24 -5.69 -5.27
N ASP A 82 6.14 -6.93 -4.80
CA ASP A 82 6.15 -7.25 -3.38
C ASP A 82 7.59 -7.59 -2.96
N ALA A 83 8.07 -7.03 -1.85
CA ALA A 83 9.46 -7.16 -1.42
C ALA A 83 9.59 -7.26 0.10
N GLY A 84 9.68 -8.48 0.62
CA GLY A 84 9.96 -8.77 2.02
C GLY A 84 11.43 -8.52 2.44
N THR A 85 12.32 -8.17 1.51
CA THR A 85 13.78 -8.06 1.79
C THR A 85 14.26 -6.66 2.17
N ILE A 86 13.38 -5.66 2.23
CA ILE A 86 13.79 -4.27 2.52
C ILE A 86 14.20 -4.13 4.00
N PRO A 87 15.48 -3.83 4.32
CA PRO A 87 15.95 -3.86 5.70
C PRO A 87 15.26 -2.82 6.59
N HIS A 88 14.93 -3.22 7.82
CA HIS A 88 14.33 -2.38 8.86
C HIS A 88 12.91 -1.87 8.56
N GLU A 89 12.27 -2.31 7.48
CA GLU A 89 10.87 -2.06 7.23
C GLU A 89 9.98 -3.00 8.05
N ARG A 90 8.74 -2.56 8.34
CA ARG A 90 7.82 -3.31 9.20
C ARG A 90 7.41 -4.66 8.60
N GLY A 91 7.30 -4.74 7.27
CA GLY A 91 6.94 -5.96 6.55
C GLY A 91 8.14 -6.84 6.16
N ALA A 92 9.34 -6.50 6.63
CA ALA A 92 10.54 -7.24 6.27
C ALA A 92 10.57 -8.64 6.90
N ILE A 93 10.88 -9.66 6.10
CA ILE A 93 10.99 -11.05 6.50
C ILE A 93 12.24 -11.67 5.88
N ASN A 94 13.03 -12.39 6.69
CA ASN A 94 14.18 -13.17 6.19
C ASN A 94 13.73 -14.51 5.61
N PHE A 95 12.73 -15.10 6.26
CA PHE A 95 12.04 -16.31 5.89
C PHE A 95 10.55 -16.09 6.15
N ASP A 96 9.68 -16.66 5.33
CA ASP A 96 8.26 -16.73 5.65
C ASP A 96 7.99 -17.74 6.78
N ASP A 97 6.72 -17.86 7.18
CA ASP A 97 6.31 -18.76 8.26
C ASP A 97 6.42 -20.26 7.89
N GLU A 98 6.68 -20.59 6.62
CA GLU A 98 6.98 -21.95 6.14
C GLU A 98 8.50 -22.21 6.04
N GLY A 99 9.33 -21.20 6.37
CA GLY A 99 10.79 -21.29 6.31
C GLY A 99 11.39 -21.06 4.93
N VAL A 100 10.61 -20.55 3.97
CA VAL A 100 11.09 -20.21 2.63
C VAL A 100 11.78 -18.83 2.67
N PRO A 101 13.05 -18.72 2.23
CA PRO A 101 13.70 -17.42 2.16
C PRO A 101 13.11 -16.56 1.05
N PHE A 102 12.97 -15.26 1.28
CA PHE A 102 12.55 -14.33 0.24
C PHE A 102 13.70 -14.11 -0.77
N PRO A 103 13.44 -14.16 -2.09
CA PRO A 103 14.45 -13.99 -3.13
C PRO A 103 15.02 -12.56 -3.23
#